data_AF-A0A8J8NBH2-F1
#
_entry.id   AF-A0A8J8NBH2-F1
#
_cell.length_a   1.000
_cell.length_b   1.000
_cell.length_c   1.000
_cell.angle_alpha   90.00
_cell.angle_beta   90.00
_cell.angle_gamma   90.00
#
_symmetry.space_group_name_H-M   'P 1'
#
loop_
_entity.id
_entity.type
_entity.pdbx_description
1 polymer ?
#
loop_
_entity_poly.entity_id
_entity_poly.type
_entity_poly.pdbx_seq_one_letter_code
_entity_poly.pdbx_strand_id
1 'polypeptide(L)'
;MQKETEDEATLKLGDFHYYGTALKQDYSKAVDLYKQVVSTSRQIDLRGHAMLNLGMMHHFGLGTPIDLDMAQIYYDKAMKEEASTSTHTGSSSYMTPIYLLNLYSKWQRLDIIETVQRFFLFGSNQSNATSLDGSWTEMVPRSQMLVILAIIGYWLTLAGMVKFLRRDYTGNNN
;
A
#
# COMPACT_ATOMS: atom_id res chain seq x y z
N MET A 1 33.03 -6.55 1.88
CA MET A 1 33.23 -6.13 3.29
C MET A 1 33.08 -4.61 3.49
N GLN A 2 34.01 -3.73 3.09
CA GLN A 2 33.87 -2.27 3.37
C GLN A 2 32.63 -1.59 2.75
N LYS A 3 32.26 -1.97 1.51
CA LYS A 3 31.11 -1.37 0.83
C LYS A 3 29.75 -1.84 1.40
N GLU A 4 29.72 -3.05 1.94
CA GLU A 4 28.51 -3.63 2.54
C GLU A 4 28.16 -2.94 3.86
N THR A 5 29.16 -2.61 4.66
CA THR A 5 28.97 -1.81 5.88
C THR A 5 28.53 -0.38 5.58
N GLU A 6 28.95 0.17 4.44
CA GLU A 6 28.57 1.51 4.00
C GLU A 6 27.09 1.57 3.59
N ASP A 7 26.60 0.57 2.85
CA ASP A 7 25.18 0.50 2.47
C ASP A 7 24.28 0.37 3.71
N GLU A 8 24.66 -0.47 4.68
CA GLU A 8 23.90 -0.63 5.93
C GLU A 8 23.89 0.67 6.76
N ALA A 9 25.04 1.36 6.84
CA ALA A 9 25.12 2.65 7.51
C ALA A 9 24.27 3.71 6.80
N THR A 10 24.24 3.70 5.47
CA THR A 10 23.42 4.61 4.65
C THR A 10 21.94 4.35 4.88
N LEU A 11 21.52 3.09 4.95
CA LEU A 11 20.14 2.72 5.27
C LEU A 11 19.73 3.25 6.66
N LYS A 12 20.56 3.00 7.69
CA LYS A 12 20.30 3.49 9.05
C LYS A 12 20.29 5.02 9.13
N LEU A 13 21.13 5.69 8.37
CA LEU A 13 21.11 7.16 8.28
C LEU A 13 19.78 7.66 7.67
N GLY A 14 19.28 6.96 6.65
CA GLY A 14 17.94 7.20 6.10
C GLY A 14 16.86 7.05 7.17
N ASP A 15 16.94 5.99 7.99
CA ASP A 15 16.00 5.76 9.09
C ASP A 15 16.07 6.87 10.15
N PHE A 16 17.25 7.37 10.49
CA PHE A 16 17.37 8.50 11.41
C PHE A 16 16.72 9.77 10.87
N HIS A 17 16.85 10.03 9.57
CA HIS A 17 16.16 11.14 8.93
C HIS A 17 14.65 10.94 8.81
N TYR A 18 14.20 9.69 8.63
CA TYR A 18 12.78 9.34 8.54
C TYR A 18 12.06 9.43 9.89
N TYR A 19 12.63 8.83 10.94
CA TYR A 19 12.01 8.78 12.28
C TYR A 19 12.34 9.99 13.15
N GLY A 20 13.43 10.71 12.87
CA GLY A 20 13.88 11.83 13.69
C GLY A 20 14.51 11.43 15.03
N THR A 21 14.91 10.17 15.21
CA THR A 21 15.34 9.61 16.51
C THR A 21 16.67 10.15 17.01
N ALA A 22 17.58 10.51 16.10
CA ALA A 22 18.93 11.00 16.43
C ALA A 22 19.31 12.27 15.63
N LEU A 23 18.54 12.59 14.59
CA LEU A 23 18.72 13.74 13.72
C LEU A 23 17.39 14.46 13.60
N LYS A 24 17.43 15.74 13.18
CA LYS A 24 16.20 16.42 12.79
C LYS A 24 15.55 15.66 11.63
N GLN A 25 14.26 15.38 11.79
CA GLN A 25 13.46 14.70 10.77
C GLN A 25 13.52 15.48 9.45
N ASP A 26 13.91 14.79 8.39
CA ASP A 26 14.08 15.34 7.05
C ASP A 26 13.75 14.25 6.04
N TYR A 27 12.47 14.20 5.66
CA TYR A 27 12.00 13.17 4.73
C TYR A 27 12.66 13.28 3.37
N SER A 28 12.99 14.49 2.89
CA SER A 28 13.64 14.64 1.57
C SER A 28 14.99 13.92 1.56
N LYS A 29 15.80 14.08 2.61
CA LYS A 29 17.08 13.37 2.73
C LYS A 29 16.89 11.87 2.89
N ALA A 30 15.88 11.43 3.64
CA ALA A 30 15.58 10.01 3.77
C ALA A 30 15.27 9.38 2.41
N VAL A 31 14.48 10.04 1.54
CA VAL A 31 14.21 9.57 0.17
C VAL A 31 15.51 9.36 -0.60
N ASP A 32 16.42 10.35 -0.57
CA ASP A 32 17.65 10.30 -1.35
C ASP A 32 18.58 9.17 -0.86
N LEU A 33 18.70 8.99 0.45
CA LEU A 33 19.49 7.92 1.05
C LEU A 33 18.91 6.53 0.73
N TYR A 34 17.59 6.37 0.79
CA TYR A 34 16.98 5.09 0.40
C TYR A 34 17.15 4.80 -1.09
N LYS A 35 17.00 5.80 -1.97
CA LYS A 35 17.28 5.66 -3.40
C LYS A 35 18.73 5.25 -3.66
N GLN A 36 19.66 5.83 -2.91
CA GLN A 36 21.07 5.47 -2.97
C GLN A 36 21.25 3.98 -2.64
N VAL A 37 20.74 3.50 -1.50
CA VAL A 37 20.85 2.07 -1.10
C VAL A 37 20.25 1.14 -2.16
N VAL A 38 19.08 1.48 -2.72
CA VAL A 38 18.44 0.68 -3.79
C VAL A 38 19.33 0.54 -5.03
N SER A 39 20.11 1.59 -5.34
CA SER A 39 20.97 1.64 -6.53
C SER A 39 22.39 1.10 -6.32
N THR A 40 22.97 1.27 -5.13
CA THR A 40 24.37 0.93 -4.85
C THR A 40 24.54 -0.43 -4.23
N SER A 41 23.56 -0.87 -3.44
CA SER A 41 23.70 -2.08 -2.66
C SER A 41 23.52 -3.32 -3.52
N ARG A 42 24.25 -4.38 -3.15
CA ARG A 42 24.07 -5.73 -3.70
C ARG A 42 23.28 -6.64 -2.77
N GLN A 43 23.06 -6.21 -1.53
CA GLN A 43 22.33 -7.00 -0.54
C GLN A 43 20.83 -6.84 -0.77
N ILE A 44 20.17 -7.95 -1.03
CA ILE A 44 18.75 -7.98 -1.33
C ILE A 44 17.92 -7.54 -0.12
N ASP A 45 18.34 -7.91 1.09
CA ASP A 45 17.69 -7.49 2.33
C ASP A 45 17.68 -5.96 2.48
N LEU A 46 18.85 -5.32 2.36
CA LEU A 46 18.97 -3.86 2.47
C LEU A 46 18.17 -3.12 1.39
N ARG A 47 18.21 -3.63 0.15
CA ARG A 47 17.44 -3.07 -0.96
C ARG A 47 15.94 -3.23 -0.73
N GLY A 48 15.50 -4.39 -0.24
CA GLY A 48 14.10 -4.66 0.13
C GLY A 48 13.60 -3.69 1.19
N HIS A 49 14.38 -3.49 2.27
CA HIS A 49 14.08 -2.51 3.32
C HIS A 49 13.99 -1.08 2.78
N ALA A 50 14.95 -0.65 1.95
CA ALA A 50 14.94 0.68 1.36
C ALA A 50 13.75 0.89 0.39
N MET A 51 13.43 -0.11 -0.43
CA MET A 51 12.26 -0.08 -1.33
C MET A 51 10.95 0.00 -0.54
N LEU A 52 10.85 -0.72 0.57
CA LEU A 52 9.72 -0.65 1.49
C LEU A 52 9.48 0.78 2.00
N ASN A 53 10.54 1.40 2.53
CA ASN A 53 10.47 2.74 3.07
C ASN A 53 10.13 3.75 1.97
N LEU A 54 10.71 3.62 0.77
CA LEU A 54 10.33 4.44 -0.39
C LEU A 54 8.86 4.28 -0.79
N GLY A 55 8.36 3.04 -0.80
CA GLY A 55 6.94 2.77 -1.05
C GLY A 55 6.04 3.46 -0.04
N MET A 56 6.38 3.37 1.24
CA MET A 56 5.68 4.05 2.33
C MET A 56 5.72 5.58 2.18
N MET A 57 6.87 6.12 1.81
CA MET A 57 7.04 7.56 1.60
C MET A 57 6.13 8.06 0.48
N HIS A 58 6.06 7.36 -0.65
CA HIS A 58 5.11 7.66 -1.73
C HIS A 58 3.64 7.45 -1.32
N HIS A 59 3.36 6.44 -0.49
CA HIS A 59 2.02 6.15 0.01
C HIS A 59 1.47 7.30 0.86
N PHE A 60 2.29 7.80 1.79
CA PHE A 60 1.88 8.81 2.76
C PHE A 60 2.26 10.25 2.37
N GLY A 61 3.02 10.43 1.29
CA GLY A 61 3.51 11.74 0.86
C GLY A 61 4.59 12.31 1.77
N LEU A 62 5.47 11.45 2.30
CA LEU A 62 6.53 11.84 3.22
C LEU A 62 7.79 12.17 2.41
N GLY A 63 8.09 13.47 2.23
CA GLY A 63 9.23 13.91 1.42
C GLY A 63 9.08 13.67 -0.08
N THR A 64 7.98 13.04 -0.51
CA THR A 64 7.56 12.86 -1.90
C THR A 64 6.09 13.27 -2.03
N PRO A 65 5.60 13.59 -3.25
CA PRO A 65 4.17 13.70 -3.48
C PRO A 65 3.48 12.34 -3.24
N ILE A 66 2.23 12.40 -2.77
CA ILE A 66 1.38 11.20 -2.62
C ILE A 66 1.19 10.58 -3.99
N ASP A 67 1.70 9.36 -4.17
CA ASP A 67 1.62 8.59 -5.40
C ASP A 67 1.47 7.11 -5.06
N LEU A 68 0.22 6.64 -5.05
CA LEU A 68 -0.09 5.26 -4.70
C LEU A 68 0.44 4.30 -5.77
N ASP A 69 0.48 4.70 -7.04
CA ASP A 69 0.95 3.83 -8.14
C ASP A 69 2.44 3.55 -7.98
N MET A 70 3.22 4.60 -7.72
CA MET A 70 4.64 4.48 -7.40
C MET A 70 4.88 3.68 -6.12
N ALA A 71 4.07 3.89 -5.08
CA ALA A 71 4.16 3.10 -3.84
C ALA A 71 4.03 1.59 -4.13
N GLN A 72 3.04 1.19 -4.93
CA GLN A 72 2.86 -0.21 -5.31
C GLN A 72 4.01 -0.74 -6.16
N ILE A 73 4.54 0.04 -7.10
CA ILE A 73 5.71 -0.37 -7.88
C ILE A 73 6.89 -0.69 -6.96
N TYR A 74 7.12 0.12 -5.93
CA TYR A 74 8.18 -0.14 -4.95
C TYR A 74 7.90 -1.38 -4.10
N TYR A 75 6.66 -1.60 -3.64
CA TYR A 75 6.29 -2.81 -2.91
C TYR A 75 6.45 -4.07 -3.76
N ASP A 76 6.01 -4.04 -5.02
CA ASP A 76 6.11 -5.18 -5.94
C ASP A 76 7.58 -5.48 -6.27
N LYS A 77 8.43 -4.45 -6.42
CA LYS A 77 9.88 -4.63 -6.57
C LYS A 77 10.51 -5.28 -5.34
N ALA A 78 10.15 -4.82 -4.14
CA ALA A 78 10.68 -5.39 -2.90
C ALA A 78 10.33 -6.88 -2.78
N MET A 79 9.07 -7.26 -3.05
CA MET A 79 8.67 -8.67 -3.06
C MET A 79 9.40 -9.50 -4.11
N LYS A 80 9.63 -8.94 -5.31
CA LYS A 80 10.30 -9.67 -6.39
C LYS A 80 11.77 -9.94 -6.08
N GLU A 81 12.45 -8.96 -5.50
CA GLU A 81 13.84 -9.11 -5.06
C GLU A 81 13.94 -10.20 -3.98
N GLU A 82 13.06 -10.20 -2.99
CA GLU A 82 12.99 -11.25 -1.96
C GLU A 82 12.61 -12.63 -2.52
N ALA A 83 11.64 -12.70 -3.43
CA ALA A 83 11.26 -13.97 -4.05
C ALA A 83 12.44 -14.63 -4.77
N SER A 84 13.38 -13.84 -5.30
CA SER A 84 14.58 -14.35 -5.96
C SER A 84 15.60 -15.00 -5.00
N THR A 85 15.54 -14.72 -3.69
CA THR A 85 16.44 -15.30 -2.67
C THR A 85 15.82 -16.48 -1.92
N SER A 86 14.49 -16.57 -1.91
CA SER A 86 13.72 -17.60 -1.19
C SER A 86 13.91 -19.04 -1.69
N THR A 87 14.76 -19.27 -2.70
CA THR A 87 15.18 -20.63 -3.09
C THR A 87 16.10 -21.28 -2.05
N HIS A 88 16.76 -20.54 -1.14
CA HIS A 88 17.75 -21.14 -0.22
C HIS A 88 17.69 -20.82 1.29
N THR A 89 16.90 -19.87 1.79
CA THR A 89 16.82 -19.64 3.26
C THR A 89 15.44 -19.15 3.71
N GLY A 90 14.81 -19.90 4.63
CA GLY A 90 13.50 -19.60 5.22
C GLY A 90 13.54 -18.47 6.25
N SER A 91 13.91 -17.26 5.84
CA SER A 91 13.97 -16.07 6.71
C SER A 91 12.98 -14.99 6.26
N SER A 92 11.68 -15.27 6.36
CA SER A 92 10.58 -14.37 5.95
C SER A 92 10.28 -13.24 6.94
N SER A 93 11.30 -12.47 7.37
CA SER A 93 11.11 -11.42 8.38
C SER A 93 10.39 -10.16 7.83
N TYR A 94 10.52 -9.92 6.51
CA TYR A 94 9.95 -8.74 5.82
C TYR A 94 8.78 -9.09 4.88
N MET A 95 8.48 -10.38 4.68
CA MET A 95 7.30 -10.82 3.91
C MET A 95 5.98 -10.33 4.54
N THR A 96 5.85 -10.35 5.87
CA THR A 96 4.58 -9.99 6.54
C THR A 96 4.25 -8.50 6.44
N PRO A 97 5.18 -7.54 6.68
CA PRO A 97 4.85 -6.12 6.51
C PRO A 97 4.66 -5.73 5.03
N ILE A 98 5.49 -6.24 4.10
CA ILE A 98 5.38 -5.93 2.66
C ILE A 98 4.04 -6.41 2.11
N TYR A 99 3.69 -7.65 2.41
CA TYR A 99 2.46 -8.25 1.93
C TYR A 99 1.22 -7.51 2.47
N LEU A 100 1.21 -7.17 3.76
CA LEU A 100 0.11 -6.41 4.37
C LEU A 100 -0.01 -5.00 3.76
N LEU A 101 1.10 -4.32 3.49
CA LEU A 101 1.11 -2.99 2.86
C LEU A 101 0.70 -3.03 1.38
N ASN A 102 1.17 -4.03 0.62
CA ASN A 102 0.72 -4.24 -0.76
C ASN A 102 -0.78 -4.53 -0.80
N LEU A 103 -1.25 -5.45 0.04
CA LEU A 103 -2.68 -5.75 0.18
C LEU A 103 -3.46 -4.48 0.55
N TYR A 104 -3.00 -3.71 1.55
CA TYR A 104 -3.63 -2.46 1.98
C TYR A 104 -3.66 -1.39 0.88
N SER A 105 -2.58 -1.20 0.11
CA SER A 105 -2.55 -0.27 -1.01
C SER A 105 -3.51 -0.68 -2.14
N LYS A 106 -3.64 -1.98 -2.42
CA LYS A 106 -4.68 -2.51 -3.32
C LYS A 106 -6.08 -2.23 -2.79
N TRP A 107 -6.32 -2.42 -1.49
CA TRP A 107 -7.60 -2.07 -0.86
C TRP A 107 -7.93 -0.58 -1.02
N GLN A 108 -6.96 0.31 -0.83
CA GLN A 108 -7.20 1.75 -1.05
C GLN A 108 -7.51 2.12 -2.50
N ARG A 109 -7.06 1.30 -3.45
CA ARG A 109 -7.32 1.47 -4.89
C ARG A 109 -8.62 0.83 -5.37
N LEU A 110 -9.27 0.00 -4.55
CA LEU A 110 -10.58 -0.54 -4.91
C LEU A 110 -11.58 0.61 -4.92
N ASP A 111 -11.83 1.14 -6.10
CA ASP A 111 -12.95 2.03 -6.33
C ASP A 111 -14.22 1.24 -6.01
N ILE A 112 -15.03 1.78 -5.09
CA ILE A 112 -16.32 1.19 -4.72
C ILE A 112 -17.17 1.02 -5.98
N ILE A 113 -17.02 1.90 -6.96
CA ILE A 113 -17.69 1.82 -8.26
C ILE A 113 -17.27 0.54 -9.00
N GLU A 114 -15.98 0.22 -9.09
CA GLU A 114 -15.52 -1.00 -9.77
C GLU A 114 -15.98 -2.26 -9.03
N THR A 115 -15.93 -2.24 -7.70
CA THR A 115 -16.37 -3.36 -6.85
C THR A 115 -17.86 -3.61 -7.02
N VAL A 116 -18.66 -2.55 -7.01
CA VAL A 116 -20.12 -2.60 -7.23
C VAL A 116 -20.44 -3.01 -8.66
N GLN A 117 -19.74 -2.49 -9.68
CA GLN A 117 -19.91 -2.88 -11.08
C GLN A 117 -19.60 -4.36 -11.30
N ARG A 118 -18.51 -4.90 -10.74
CA ARG A 118 -18.18 -6.32 -10.84
C ARG A 118 -19.22 -7.21 -10.15
N PHE A 119 -19.80 -6.76 -9.04
CA PHE A 119 -20.89 -7.45 -8.37
C PHE A 119 -22.16 -7.51 -9.25
N PHE A 120 -22.51 -6.40 -9.92
CA PHE A 120 -23.62 -6.37 -10.88
C PHE A 120 -23.36 -7.24 -12.12
N LEU A 121 -22.14 -7.22 -12.65
CA LEU A 121 -21.74 -8.06 -13.80
C LEU A 121 -21.74 -9.57 -13.45
N PHE A 122 -21.46 -9.92 -12.20
CA PHE A 122 -21.60 -11.30 -11.70
C PHE A 122 -23.07 -11.72 -11.58
N GLY A 123 -23.95 -10.78 -11.21
CA GLY A 123 -25.41 -11.00 -11.16
C GLY A 123 -26.07 -11.12 -12.54
N SER A 124 -25.55 -10.45 -13.57
CA SER A 124 -26.12 -10.48 -14.93
C SER A 124 -25.82 -11.76 -15.73
N ASN A 125 -25.02 -12.70 -15.20
CA ASN A 125 -24.79 -14.01 -15.83
C ASN A 125 -25.89 -15.05 -15.52
N GLN A 126 -26.96 -14.69 -14.81
CA GLN A 126 -28.22 -15.43 -14.83
C GLN A 126 -29.16 -14.83 -15.88
N SER A 127 -29.05 -15.35 -17.10
CA SER A 127 -30.08 -15.47 -18.16
C SER A 127 -31.16 -14.38 -18.27
N ASN A 128 -31.14 -13.67 -19.40
CA ASN A 128 -32.28 -13.24 -20.22
C ASN A 128 -33.54 -12.72 -19.49
N ALA A 129 -33.74 -11.40 -19.52
CA ALA A 129 -35.07 -10.82 -19.76
C ALA A 129 -34.90 -9.38 -20.25
N THR A 130 -34.91 -9.21 -21.57
CA THR A 130 -35.22 -7.94 -22.21
C THR A 130 -36.69 -7.62 -21.96
N SER A 131 -36.96 -6.56 -21.20
CA SER A 131 -38.24 -5.85 -21.25
C SER A 131 -37.94 -4.36 -21.47
N LEU A 132 -38.49 -3.83 -22.58
CA LEU A 132 -38.31 -2.48 -23.07
C LEU A 132 -39.34 -1.56 -22.41
N ASP A 133 -39.27 -1.38 -21.09
CA ASP A 133 -39.95 -0.27 -20.43
C ASP A 133 -38.98 0.50 -19.53
N GLY A 134 -39.00 1.82 -19.65
CA GLY A 134 -38.08 2.71 -18.93
C GLY A 134 -38.43 2.89 -17.46
N SER A 135 -38.78 1.82 -16.74
CA SER A 135 -38.99 1.88 -15.29
C SER A 135 -37.74 1.42 -14.54
N TRP A 136 -37.18 2.30 -13.70
CA TRP A 136 -36.02 2.02 -12.83
C TRP A 136 -36.34 1.06 -11.67
N THR A 137 -37.40 0.26 -11.80
CA THR A 137 -37.93 -0.63 -10.77
C THR A 137 -37.69 -2.12 -11.06
N GLU A 138 -36.93 -2.47 -12.12
CA GLU A 138 -36.43 -3.84 -12.29
C GLU A 138 -35.32 -4.13 -11.26
N MET A 139 -35.80 -4.77 -10.19
CA MET A 139 -35.21 -5.06 -8.90
C MET A 139 -33.81 -5.69 -8.96
N VAL A 140 -32.83 -4.97 -8.40
CA VAL A 140 -31.79 -5.60 -7.59
C VAL A 140 -32.52 -6.42 -6.50
N PRO A 141 -32.41 -7.77 -6.44
CA PRO A 141 -33.11 -8.54 -5.43
C PRO A 141 -32.76 -7.99 -4.04
N ARG A 142 -33.75 -7.90 -3.13
CA ARG A 142 -33.59 -7.21 -1.82
C ARG A 142 -32.35 -7.68 -1.05
N SER A 143 -31.91 -8.92 -1.24
CA SER A 143 -30.67 -9.48 -0.71
C SER A 143 -29.41 -8.77 -1.24
N GLN A 144 -29.34 -8.48 -2.54
CA GLN A 144 -28.22 -7.76 -3.16
C GLN A 144 -28.16 -6.29 -2.71
N MET A 145 -29.32 -5.64 -2.51
CA MET A 145 -29.37 -4.26 -1.99
C MET A 145 -28.86 -4.17 -0.54
N LEU A 146 -29.20 -5.14 0.31
CA LEU A 146 -28.68 -5.21 1.68
C LEU A 146 -27.16 -5.44 1.72
N VAL A 147 -26.62 -6.26 0.80
CA VAL A 147 -25.18 -6.49 0.68
C VAL A 147 -24.47 -5.20 0.25
N ILE A 148 -25.02 -4.47 -0.73
CA ILE A 148 -24.46 -3.17 -1.17
C ILE A 148 -24.47 -2.15 -0.03
N LEU A 149 -25.59 -2.03 0.70
CA LEU A 149 -25.68 -1.14 1.86
C LEU A 149 -24.72 -1.54 2.98
N ALA A 150 -24.51 -2.85 3.21
CA ALA A 150 -23.55 -3.35 4.18
C ALA A 150 -22.09 -3.04 3.76
N ILE A 151 -21.75 -3.18 2.47
CA ILE A 151 -20.44 -2.83 1.94
C ILE A 151 -20.20 -1.32 2.06
N ILE A 152 -21.16 -0.49 1.67
CA ILE A 152 -21.06 0.98 1.81
C ILE A 152 -20.93 1.38 3.28
N GLY A 153 -21.74 0.78 4.18
CA GLY A 153 -21.68 1.04 5.61
C GLY A 153 -20.34 0.65 6.24
N TYR A 154 -19.81 -0.53 5.89
CA TYR A 154 -18.50 -0.99 6.32
C TYR A 154 -17.37 -0.09 5.81
N TRP A 155 -17.48 0.42 4.58
CA TRP A 155 -16.52 1.36 4.03
C TRP A 155 -16.56 2.72 4.71
N LEU A 156 -17.73 3.24 5.06
CA LEU A 156 -17.86 4.49 5.82
C LEU A 156 -17.25 4.38 7.21
N THR A 157 -17.43 3.25 7.90
CA THR A 157 -16.82 3.04 9.22
C THR A 157 -15.31 2.85 9.12
N LEU A 158 -14.82 2.07 8.16
CA LEU A 158 -13.39 1.85 7.96
C LEU A 158 -12.66 3.12 7.50
N ALA A 159 -13.21 3.87 6.54
CA ALA A 159 -12.65 5.13 6.08
C ALA A 159 -12.65 6.20 7.17
N GLY A 160 -13.69 6.22 8.02
CA GLY A 160 -13.73 7.04 9.23
C GLY A 160 -12.62 6.68 10.21
N MET A 161 -12.39 5.39 10.42
CA MET A 161 -11.33 4.87 11.30
C MET A 161 -9.92 5.21 10.78
N VAL A 162 -9.68 5.08 9.47
CA VAL A 162 -8.40 5.45 8.85
C VAL A 162 -8.14 6.96 8.94
N LYS A 163 -9.16 7.80 8.72
CA LYS A 163 -9.03 9.26 8.92
C LYS A 163 -8.77 9.62 10.37
N PHE A 164 -9.40 8.93 11.31
CA PHE A 164 -9.19 9.10 12.75
C PHE A 164 -7.74 8.75 13.14
N LEU A 165 -7.24 7.58 12.71
CA LEU A 165 -5.87 7.15 12.97
C LEU A 165 -4.82 8.10 12.34
N ARG A 166 -5.09 8.65 11.15
CA ARG A 166 -4.23 9.66 10.51
C ARG A 166 -4.15 10.96 11.31
N ARG A 167 -5.26 11.38 11.92
CA ARG A 167 -5.31 12.60 12.75
C ARG A 167 -4.46 12.45 14.01
N ASP A 168 -4.55 11.30 14.67
CA ASP A 168 -3.78 11.06 15.91
C ASP A 168 -2.28 10.94 15.62
N TYR A 169 -1.90 10.39 14.46
CA TYR A 169 -0.50 10.34 14.02
C TYR A 169 0.10 11.73 13.73
N THR A 170 -0.70 12.66 13.21
CA THR A 170 -0.24 14.04 12.91
C THR A 170 -0.35 14.99 14.11
N GLY A 171 -1.14 14.65 15.12
CA GLY A 171 -1.35 15.46 16.33
C GLY A 171 -0.27 15.35 17.41
N ASN A 172 0.71 14.44 17.27
CA ASN A 172 1.76 14.23 18.26
C ASN A 172 3.08 14.97 17.96
N ASN A 173 3.08 15.89 16.98
CA ASN A 173 4.24 16.69 16.57
C ASN A 173 4.09 18.18 16.92
N ASN A 174 3.61 18.49 18.13
CA ASN A 174 3.68 19.85 18.71
C ASN A 174 4.34 19.82 20.10
#